data_AF-A0A846E0J1-F1
#
_entry.id   AF-A0A846E0J1-F1
#
_cell.length_a   1.000
_cell.length_b   1.000
_cell.length_c   1.000
_cell.angle_alpha   90.00
_cell.angle_beta   90.00
_cell.angle_gamma   90.00
#
_symmetry.space_group_name_H-M   'P 1'
#
loop_
_entity.id
_entity.type
_entity.pdbx_description
1 polymer ?
#
loop_
_entity_poly.entity_id
_entity_poly.type
_entity_poly.pdbx_seq_one_letter_code
_entity_poly.pdbx_strand_id
1 'polypeptide(L)' 'MLQQLPADTTPEVIYPDSDGQPMSDNTKQFRWIVTIKENLEILFANDPNVFIAGDLLWYPVQGS' A
#
# COMPACT_ATOMS: atom_id res chain seq x y z
N MET A 1 1.23 44.04 6.44
CA MET A 1 0.24 43.10 6.99
C MET A 1 0.56 41.73 6.41
N LEU A 2 1.07 40.80 7.22
CA LEU A 2 1.29 39.42 6.78
C LEU A 2 -0.05 38.68 6.90
N GLN A 3 -0.62 38.22 5.78
CA GLN A 3 -1.79 37.35 5.81
C GLN A 3 -1.32 35.95 6.21
N GLN A 4 -1.78 35.46 7.36
CA GLN A 4 -1.63 34.06 7.73
C GLN A 4 -2.52 33.21 6.82
N LEU A 5 -1.94 32.20 6.18
CA LEU A 5 -2.69 31.19 5.44
C LEU A 5 -3.63 30.46 6.42
N PRO A 6 -4.88 30.15 6.03
CA PRO A 6 -5.78 29.38 6.88
C PRO A 6 -5.10 28.06 7.27
N ALA A 7 -5.11 27.76 8.56
CA ALA A 7 -4.63 26.48 9.05
C ALA A 7 -5.54 25.38 8.50
N ASP A 8 -4.95 24.38 7.84
CA ASP A 8 -5.69 23.21 7.39
C ASP A 8 -6.12 22.42 8.63
N THR A 9 -7.41 22.53 8.99
CA THR A 9 -7.96 21.89 10.20
C THR A 9 -8.44 20.46 9.95
N THR A 10 -8.02 19.83 8.85
CA THR A 10 -8.35 18.42 8.60
C THR A 10 -7.76 17.56 9.71
N PRO A 11 -8.57 16.76 10.42
CA PRO A 11 -8.05 15.84 11.43
C PRO A 11 -6.99 14.92 10.82
N GLU A 12 -5.92 14.67 11.58
CA GLU A 12 -4.90 13.70 11.20
C GLU A 12 -5.55 12.32 11.08
N VAL A 13 -5.49 11.72 9.89
CA VAL A 13 -6.01 10.39 9.63
C VAL A 13 -4.89 9.38 9.88
N ILE A 14 -5.11 8.47 10.83
CA ILE A 14 -4.19 7.36 11.10
C ILE A 14 -4.66 6.15 10.27
N TYR A 15 -3.86 5.76 9.29
CA TYR A 15 -4.12 4.55 8.51
C TYR A 15 -3.55 3.33 9.24
N PRO A 16 -4.29 2.21 9.29
CA PRO A 16 -3.79 1.00 9.92
C PRO A 16 -2.63 0.40 9.11
N ASP A 17 -1.67 -0.17 9.83
CA ASP A 17 -0.52 -0.91 9.28
C ASP A 17 -0.81 -2.42 9.13
N SER A 18 -1.99 -2.87 9.54
CA SER A 18 -2.46 -4.25 9.45
C SER A 18 -3.97 -4.30 9.22
N ASP A 19 -4.42 -5.28 8.43
CA ASP A 19 -5.83 -5.63 8.28
C ASP A 19 -6.33 -6.60 9.37
N GLY A 20 -5.45 -6.96 10.32
CA GLY A 20 -5.72 -7.92 11.39
C GLY A 20 -5.73 -9.38 10.93
N GLN A 21 -5.34 -9.68 9.69
CA GLN A 21 -5.32 -11.04 9.15
C GLN A 21 -3.92 -11.67 9.23
N PRO A 22 -3.85 -13.01 9.34
CA PRO A 22 -2.58 -13.71 9.48
C PRO A 22 -1.84 -13.90 8.14
N MET A 23 -2.21 -13.14 7.09
CA MET A 23 -1.75 -13.38 5.72
C MET A 23 -0.24 -13.19 5.57
N SER A 24 0.36 -12.35 6.42
CA SER A 24 1.81 -12.14 6.54
C SER A 24 2.49 -12.92 7.68
N ASP A 25 1.73 -13.61 8.53
CA ASP A 25 2.20 -14.02 9.86
C ASP A 25 3.04 -15.31 9.87
N ASN A 26 3.19 -16.01 8.73
CA ASN A 26 4.16 -17.09 8.65
C ASN A 26 4.81 -17.26 7.27
N THR A 27 5.92 -18.01 7.30
CA THR A 27 6.81 -18.21 6.15
C THR A 27 6.16 -18.96 4.99
N LYS A 28 5.08 -19.71 5.22
CA LYS A 28 4.38 -20.42 4.14
C LYS A 28 3.60 -19.46 3.25
N GLN A 29 2.84 -18.52 3.81
CA GLN A 29 2.13 -17.51 3.01
C GLN A 29 3.13 -16.56 2.38
N PHE A 30 4.15 -16.10 3.11
CA PHE A 30 5.21 -15.28 2.53
C PHE A 30 5.81 -15.91 1.27
N ARG A 31 6.14 -17.21 1.32
CA ARG A 31 6.66 -17.92 0.16
C ARG A 31 5.70 -17.88 -1.04
N TRP A 32 4.41 -18.06 -0.81
CA TRP A 32 3.42 -18.00 -1.89
C TRP A 32 3.24 -16.58 -2.44
N ILE A 33 3.18 -15.58 -1.56
CA ILE A 33 3.10 -14.16 -1.95
C ILE A 33 4.28 -13.81 -2.85
N VAL A 34 5.52 -14.10 -2.42
CA VAL A 34 6.73 -13.84 -3.21
C VAL A 34 6.70 -14.60 -4.54
N THR A 35 6.34 -15.90 -4.51
CA THR A 35 6.27 -16.70 -5.74
C THR A 35 5.34 -16.07 -6.76
N ILE A 36 4.14 -15.67 -6.35
CA ILE A 36 3.16 -15.06 -7.27
C ILE A 36 3.64 -13.67 -7.71
N LYS A 37 4.06 -12.84 -6.76
CA LYS A 37 4.50 -11.45 -6.98
C LYS A 37 5.65 -11.38 -7.98
N GLU A 38 6.71 -12.17 -7.81
CA GLU A 38 7.88 -12.13 -8.68
C GLU A 38 7.58 -12.67 -10.09
N ASN A 39 6.72 -13.68 -10.21
CA ASN A 39 6.29 -14.17 -11.52
C ASN A 39 5.46 -13.12 -12.27
N LEU A 40 4.61 -12.36 -11.58
CA LEU A 40 3.87 -11.25 -12.17
C LEU A 40 4.80 -10.09 -12.57
N GLU A 41 5.83 -9.79 -11.78
CA GLU A 41 6.85 -8.81 -12.17
C GLU A 41 7.60 -9.21 -13.44
N ILE A 42 7.94 -10.50 -13.59
CA ILE A 42 8.56 -11.01 -14.82
C ILE A 42 7.58 -10.90 -15.99
N LEU A 43 6.32 -11.29 -15.79
CA LEU A 43 5.30 -11.26 -16.85
C LEU A 43 5.06 -9.84 -17.37
N PHE A 44 5.05 -8.85 -16.49
CA PHE A 44 4.76 -7.45 -16.82
C PHE A 44 6.02 -6.57 -16.90
N ALA A 45 7.22 -7.16 -16.98
CA ALA A 45 8.49 -6.43 -16.93
C ALA A 45 8.63 -5.32 -18.00
N ASN A 46 7.89 -5.42 -19.11
CA ASN A 46 7.94 -4.46 -20.22
C ASN A 46 6.71 -3.53 -20.30
N ASP A 47 5.76 -3.60 -19.35
CA ASP A 47 4.61 -2.70 -19.30
C ASP A 47 4.80 -1.64 -18.22
N PRO A 48 5.16 -0.39 -18.58
CA PRO A 48 5.40 0.67 -17.61
C PRO A 48 4.12 1.13 -16.88
N ASN A 49 2.94 0.69 -17.30
CA ASN A 49 1.66 1.05 -16.66
C ASN A 49 1.25 0.05 -15.56
N VAL A 50 2.04 -1.01 -15.34
CA VAL A 50 1.72 -2.06 -14.37
C VAL A 50 2.64 -1.93 -13.15
N PHE A 51 2.02 -1.82 -11.97
CA PHE A 51 2.70 -1.87 -10.68
C PHE A 51 2.26 -3.13 -9.94
N ILE A 52 3.23 -3.93 -9.47
CA ILE A 52 2.99 -5.18 -8.74
C ILE A 52 3.55 -5.03 -7.33
N ALA A 53 2.71 -5.26 -6.33
CA ALA A 53 3.08 -5.27 -4.92
C ALA A 53 2.56 -6.55 -4.24
N GLY A 54 3.23 -6.98 -3.17
CA GLY A 54 2.76 -8.05 -2.29
C GLY A 54 2.44 -7.46 -0.92
N ASP A 55 1.31 -7.88 -0.34
CA ASP A 55 0.89 -7.48 1.01
C ASP A 55 0.81 -5.94 1.20
N LEU A 56 0.23 -5.24 0.21
CA LEU A 56 0.14 -3.79 0.19
C LEU A 56 -1.20 -3.29 0.76
N LEU A 57 -1.14 -2.50 1.83
CA LEU A 57 -2.26 -1.67 2.29
C LEU A 57 -2.23 -0.33 1.54
N TRP A 58 -3.21 -0.10 0.67
CA TRP A 58 -3.29 1.10 -0.16
C TRP A 58 -4.55 1.91 0.13
N TYR A 59 -4.35 3.18 0.50
CA TYR A 59 -5.40 4.16 0.78
C TYR A 59 -5.35 5.28 -0.28
N PRO A 60 -5.98 5.08 -1.46
CA PRO A 60 -5.89 6.04 -2.56
C PRO A 60 -6.69 7.33 -2.31
N VAL A 61 -7.60 7.31 -1.32
CA VAL A 61 -8.43 8.44 -0.93
C VAL A 61 -8.16 8.73 0.54
N GLN A 62 -8.06 10.00 0.90
CA GLN A 62 -7.83 10.37 2.29
C GLN A 62 -9.04 9.99 3.16
N GLY A 63 -8.82 9.18 4.20
CA GLY A 63 -9.86 8.79 5.16
C GLY A 63 -10.80 7.64 4.75
N SER A 64 -10.46 6.87 3.71
CA SER A 64 -11.24 5.69 3.25
C SER A 64 -10.87 4.39 3.93
#